data_AF-A0ABD5SVX6-F1
#
_entry.id   AF-A0ABD5SVX6-F1
#
_cell.length_a   1.000
_cell.length_b   1.000
_cell.length_c   1.000
_cell.angle_alpha   90.00
_cell.angle_beta   90.00
_cell.angle_gamma   90.00
#
_symmetry.space_group_name_H-M   'P 1'
#
loop_
_entity.id
_entity.type
_entity.pdbx_description
1 polymer ?
#
loop_
_entity_poly.entity_id
_entity_poly.type
_entity_poly.pdbx_seq_one_letter_code
_entity_poly.pdbx_strand_id
1 'polypeptide(L)'
;VRFAVTHRRDGGETGLVMFGRSRGADVVVFGHSHRPTVVETGDLTLLNPGSHADPRGNQPGFATLEERDDGGLEGSIRHPDGTVLESLEIRTA
;
A
#
# COMPACT_ATOMS: atom_id res chain seq x y z
N VAL A 1 12.29 3.31 6.44
CA VAL A 1 11.03 3.52 5.68
C VAL A 1 10.09 4.43 6.44
N ARG A 2 9.53 5.45 5.79
CA ARG A 2 8.50 6.36 6.32
C ARG A 2 7.17 6.10 5.63
N PHE A 3 6.15 5.82 6.45
CA PHE A 3 4.77 5.63 6.00
C PHE A 3 3.96 6.92 6.17
N ALA A 4 3.13 7.22 5.18
CA ALA A 4 2.01 8.16 5.32
C ALA A 4 0.70 7.40 5.16
N VAL A 5 -0.22 7.54 6.11
CA VAL A 5 -1.49 6.81 6.11
C VAL A 5 -2.66 7.77 5.93
N THR A 6 -3.59 7.44 5.05
CA THR A 6 -4.79 8.24 4.79
C THR A 6 -5.92 7.37 4.28
N HIS A 7 -7.19 7.67 4.57
CA HIS A 7 -8.28 6.84 4.03
C HIS A 7 -8.55 7.12 2.54
N ARG A 8 -8.76 8.39 2.20
CA ARG A 8 -9.00 8.89 0.83
C ARG A 8 -8.21 10.19 0.62
N ARG A 9 -7.84 10.47 -0.63
CA ARG A 9 -7.43 11.80 -1.10
C ARG A 9 -8.15 12.14 -2.39
N ASP A 10 -8.38 13.44 -2.61
CA ASP A 10 -8.87 13.93 -3.89
C ASP A 10 -7.72 13.97 -4.90
N GLY A 11 -8.05 13.92 -6.20
CA GLY A 11 -7.05 13.90 -7.26
C GLY A 11 -6.47 12.51 -7.60
N GLY A 12 -7.07 11.43 -7.08
CA GLY A 12 -6.69 10.06 -7.43
C GLY A 12 -5.25 9.70 -7.04
N GLU A 13 -4.59 8.88 -7.85
CA GLU A 13 -3.19 8.48 -7.66
C GLU A 13 -2.25 9.68 -7.58
N THR A 14 -2.42 10.67 -8.46
CA THR A 14 -1.61 11.90 -8.43
C THR A 14 -1.75 12.63 -7.08
N GLY A 15 -2.97 12.73 -6.54
CA GLY A 15 -3.20 13.33 -5.23
C GLY A 15 -2.54 12.56 -4.09
N LEU A 16 -2.55 11.22 -4.16
CA LEU A 16 -1.87 10.36 -3.19
C LEU A 16 -0.34 10.49 -3.27
N VAL A 17 0.23 10.54 -4.48
CA VAL A 17 1.66 10.79 -4.72
C VAL A 17 2.10 12.12 -4.14
N MET A 18 1.37 13.20 -4.44
CA MET A 18 1.69 14.53 -3.94
C MET A 18 1.57 14.59 -2.40
N PHE A 19 0.59 13.90 -1.83
CA PHE A 19 0.48 13.73 -0.38
C PHE A 19 1.71 13.01 0.20
N GLY A 20 2.12 11.88 -0.37
CA GLY A 20 3.31 11.13 0.07
C GLY A 20 4.58 11.98 0.02
N ARG A 21 4.83 12.63 -1.12
CA ARG A 21 5.99 13.51 -1.31
C ARG A 21 6.01 14.69 -0.34
N SER A 22 4.86 15.31 -0.06
CA SER A 22 4.76 16.40 0.93
C SER A 22 5.14 15.99 2.36
N ARG A 23 5.14 14.67 2.65
CA ARG A 23 5.52 14.08 3.94
C ARG A 23 6.90 13.43 3.91
N GLY A 24 7.56 13.39 2.75
CA GLY A 24 8.77 12.62 2.52
C GLY A 24 8.56 11.13 2.81
N ALA A 25 7.39 10.59 2.43
CA ALA A 25 7.04 9.20 2.66
C ALA A 25 7.55 8.31 1.51
N ASP A 26 8.06 7.14 1.88
CA ASP A 26 8.43 6.07 0.95
C ASP A 26 7.18 5.26 0.55
N VAL A 27 6.18 5.21 1.44
CA VAL A 27 4.93 4.46 1.21
C VAL A 27 3.72 5.28 1.65
N VAL A 28 2.69 5.32 0.80
CA VAL A 28 1.37 5.84 1.15
C VAL A 28 0.39 4.69 1.29
N VAL A 29 -0.08 4.44 2.51
CA VAL A 29 -1.16 3.49 2.76
C VAL A 29 -2.50 4.19 2.61
N PHE A 30 -3.35 3.69 1.71
CA PHE A 30 -4.66 4.26 1.42
C PHE A 30 -5.78 3.22 1.32
N GLY A 31 -7.03 3.68 1.30
CA GLY A 31 -8.20 2.80 1.27
C GLY A 31 -9.33 3.34 0.40
N HIS A 32 -10.54 3.36 0.94
CA HIS A 32 -11.78 3.85 0.32
C HIS A 32 -12.34 3.03 -0.85
N SER A 33 -11.50 2.57 -1.78
CA SER A 33 -11.94 1.77 -2.93
C SER A 33 -12.26 0.31 -2.57
N HIS A 34 -11.75 -0.18 -1.43
CA HIS A 34 -11.79 -1.58 -1.03
C HIS A 34 -11.18 -2.51 -2.09
N ARG A 35 -10.30 -1.98 -2.94
CA ARG A 35 -9.61 -2.72 -3.99
C ARG A 35 -8.14 -2.88 -3.61
N PRO A 36 -7.66 -4.11 -3.37
CA PRO A 36 -6.23 -4.41 -3.30
C PRO A 36 -5.48 -3.75 -4.45
N THR A 37 -4.45 -2.96 -4.15
CA THR A 37 -3.69 -2.22 -5.17
C THR A 37 -2.30 -1.89 -4.65
N VAL A 38 -1.28 -2.25 -5.42
CA VAL A 38 0.07 -1.71 -5.30
C VAL A 38 0.37 -0.89 -6.56
N VAL A 39 0.88 0.33 -6.39
CA VAL A 39 1.40 1.13 -7.50
C VAL A 39 2.76 1.69 -7.11
N GLU A 40 3.79 1.34 -7.87
CA GLU A 40 5.12 1.91 -7.73
C GLU A 40 5.21 3.20 -8.56
N THR A 41 5.53 4.32 -7.91
CA THR A 41 5.67 5.61 -8.57
C THR A 41 7.05 6.19 -8.28
N GLY A 42 8.05 5.70 -9.01
CA GLY A 42 9.43 6.20 -8.92
C GLY A 42 10.02 6.06 -7.51
N ASP A 43 9.88 7.12 -6.71
CA ASP A 43 10.41 7.28 -5.36
C ASP A 43 9.45 6.86 -4.23
N LEU A 44 8.19 6.51 -4.53
CA LEU A 44 7.25 6.02 -3.51
C LEU A 44 6.37 4.87 -4.00
N THR A 45 5.80 4.14 -3.04
CA THR A 45 4.80 3.10 -3.28
C THR A 45 3.43 3.55 -2.75
N LEU A 46 2.39 3.42 -3.56
CA LEU A 46 1.00 3.50 -3.10
C LEU A 46 0.52 2.09 -2.75
N LEU A 47 0.02 1.89 -1.53
CA LEU A 47 -0.45 0.61 -1.03
C LEU A 47 -1.89 0.71 -0.53
N ASN A 48 -2.81 0.03 -1.21
CA ASN A 48 -4.17 -0.20 -0.74
C ASN A 48 -4.33 -1.68 -0.39
N PRO A 49 -4.48 -2.02 0.90
CA PRO A 49 -4.67 -3.42 1.29
C PRO A 49 -6.02 -4.00 0.83
N GLY A 50 -6.96 -3.16 0.39
CA GLY A 50 -8.35 -3.54 0.15
C GLY A 50 -9.20 -3.46 1.41
N SER A 51 -10.19 -4.34 1.51
CA SER A 51 -11.04 -4.47 2.69
C SER A 51 -11.03 -5.91 3.16
N HIS A 52 -10.73 -6.14 4.44
CA HIS A 52 -10.65 -7.48 5.00
C HIS A 52 -12.02 -8.17 5.07
N ALA A 53 -13.09 -7.42 5.38
CA ALA A 53 -14.41 -7.97 5.71
C ALA A 53 -15.58 -7.44 4.84
N ASP A 54 -15.39 -6.34 4.11
CA ASP A 54 -16.43 -5.72 3.27
C ASP A 54 -15.88 -5.41 1.87
N PRO A 55 -15.45 -6.39 1.07
CA PRO A 55 -14.96 -6.10 -0.28
C PRO A 55 -16.13 -5.70 -1.20
N ARG A 56 -15.99 -4.55 -1.88
CA ARG A 56 -17.05 -4.02 -2.77
C ARG A 56 -16.93 -4.55 -4.20
N GLY A 57 -17.13 -5.86 -4.35
CA GLY A 57 -16.96 -6.57 -5.62
C GLY A 57 -15.50 -6.89 -5.98
N ASN A 58 -14.56 -6.55 -5.10
CA ASN A 58 -13.14 -6.95 -5.20
C ASN A 58 -12.88 -8.20 -4.35
N GLN A 59 -11.63 -8.67 -4.33
CA GLN A 59 -11.23 -9.69 -3.37
C GLN A 59 -10.97 -9.05 -1.99
N PRO A 60 -11.33 -9.72 -0.87
CA PRO A 60 -10.93 -9.26 0.44
C PRO A 60 -9.41 -9.27 0.59
N GLY A 61 -8.89 -8.32 1.35
CA GLY A 61 -7.45 -8.14 1.47
C GLY A 61 -6.99 -7.42 2.73
N PHE A 62 -5.79 -7.76 3.16
CA PHE A 62 -4.96 -7.02 4.11
C PHE A 62 -3.50 -7.04 3.66
N ALA A 63 -2.69 -6.08 4.10
CA ALA A 63 -1.26 -6.07 3.79
C ALA A 63 -0.41 -6.49 4.99
N THR A 64 0.64 -7.25 4.74
CA THR A 64 1.71 -7.59 5.70
C THR A 64 3.02 -7.01 5.19
N LEU A 65 3.84 -6.49 6.10
CA LEU A 65 5.16 -5.93 5.82
C LEU A 65 6.13 -6.46 6.87
N GLU A 66 7.27 -6.98 6.43
CA GLU A 66 8.31 -7.56 7.27
C GLU A 66 9.67 -6.92 6.94
N GLU A 67 10.46 -6.64 7.98
CA GLU A 67 11.80 -6.09 7.82
C GLU A 67 12.76 -7.14 7.24
N ARG A 68 13.61 -6.69 6.31
CA ARG A 68 14.69 -7.49 5.73
C ARG A 68 16.03 -7.12 6.38
N ASP A 69 16.99 -8.04 6.29
CA ASP A 69 18.35 -7.85 6.80
C ASP A 69 19.10 -6.65 6.17
N ASP A 70 18.70 -6.23 4.97
CA ASP A 70 19.28 -5.09 4.24
C ASP A 70 18.64 -3.73 4.59
N GLY A 71 17.69 -3.71 5.53
CA GLY A 71 16.97 -2.51 5.94
C GLY A 71 15.80 -2.12 5.03
N GLY A 72 15.51 -2.92 4.00
CA GLY A 72 14.27 -2.82 3.22
C GLY A 72 13.09 -3.52 3.90
N LEU A 73 11.92 -3.46 3.27
CA LEU A 73 10.75 -4.25 3.67
C LEU A 73 10.33 -5.19 2.55
N GLU A 74 10.01 -6.42 2.92
CA GLU A 74 9.24 -7.33 2.08
C GLU A 74 7.76 -7.21 2.44
N GLY A 75 6.90 -7.09 1.43
CA GLY A 75 5.48 -6.88 1.61
C GLY A 75 4.63 -7.82 0.80
N SER A 76 3.41 -8.05 1.26
CA SER A 76 2.38 -8.71 0.48
C SER A 76 0.98 -8.23 0.85
N ILE A 77 0.10 -8.16 -0.15
CA ILE A 77 -1.35 -8.15 0.07
C ILE A 77 -1.81 -9.60 0.10
N ARG A 78 -2.62 -9.95 1.09
CA ARG A 78 -3.10 -11.30 1.36
C ARG A 78 -4.61 -11.32 1.52
N HIS A 79 -5.22 -12.40 1.05
CA HIS A 79 -6.58 -12.77 1.39
C HIS A 79 -6.64 -13.21 2.87
N PRO A 80 -7.78 -13.06 3.59
CA PRO A 80 -7.93 -13.47 4.99
C PRO A 80 -7.53 -14.91 5.33
N ASP A 81 -7.54 -15.83 4.37
CA ASP A 81 -7.06 -17.22 4.55
C ASP A 81 -5.54 -17.38 4.44
N GLY A 82 -4.81 -16.28 4.24
CA GLY A 82 -3.35 -16.24 4.11
C GLY A 82 -2.83 -16.31 2.68
N THR A 83 -3.69 -16.55 1.68
CA THR A 83 -3.32 -16.58 0.26
C THR A 83 -2.71 -15.25 -0.17
N VAL A 84 -1.54 -15.27 -0.78
CA VAL A 84 -0.89 -14.06 -1.31
C VAL A 84 -1.59 -13.64 -2.60
N LEU A 85 -2.05 -12.39 -2.64
CA LEU A 85 -2.67 -11.76 -3.81
C LEU A 85 -1.65 -10.98 -4.64
N GLU A 86 -0.75 -10.27 -3.96
CA GLU A 86 0.29 -9.45 -4.58
C GLU A 86 1.47 -9.33 -3.63
N SER A 87 2.71 -9.41 -4.15
CA SER A 87 3.94 -9.16 -3.38
C SER A 87 4.55 -7.85 -3.80
N LEU A 88 5.22 -7.17 -2.87
CA LEU A 88 5.94 -5.92 -3.11
C LEU A 88 7.23 -5.88 -2.32
N GLU A 89 8.23 -5.16 -2.82
CA GLU A 89 9.41 -4.79 -2.06
C GLU A 89 9.40 -3.28 -1.85
N ILE A 90 9.69 -2.82 -0.64
CA ILE A 90 9.85 -1.39 -0.36
C ILE A 90 11.30 -1.15 0.00
N ARG A 91 11.93 -0.29 -0.80
CA ARG A 91 13.29 0.17 -0.58
C ARG A 91 13.24 1.66 -0.29
N THR A 92 14.03 2.12 0.66
CA THR A 92 14.29 3.56 0.81
C THR A 92 15.29 3.98 -0.26
N ALA A 93 15.06 5.14 -0.87
CA ALA A 93 16.05 5.81 -1.70
C ALA A 93 17.21 6.37 -0.85
#